data_AF-A0A177N805-F1
#
_entry.id   AF-A0A177N805-F1
#
_cell.length_a   1.000
_cell.length_b   1.000
_cell.length_c   1.000
_cell.angle_alpha   90.00
_cell.angle_beta   90.00
_cell.angle_gamma   90.00
#
_symmetry.space_group_name_H-M   'P 1'
#
loop_
_entity.id
_entity.type
_entity.pdbx_description
1 polymer ?
#
loop_
_entity_poly.entity_id
_entity_poly.type
_entity_poly.pdbx_seq_one_letter_code
_entity_poly.pdbx_strand_id
1 'polypeptide(L)'
;MHPFHVLLLVFALFALVAFAFMIRWERSQFIERGKGHCWRRVRISSIPIAIFAVAIAVVPTKAVSGMEGLAVFYGLLFTVVPIFWFGAHWLVGKSVSPPLSFGESAAIAGSPILFGLAVAYTAHALQTPAWLFLKYLGLL
;
A
#
# COMPACT_ATOMS: atom_id res chain seq x y z
N MET A 1 15.49 8.80 -23.83
CA MET A 1 14.43 8.92 -22.80
C MET A 1 14.44 10.34 -22.29
N HIS A 2 13.28 10.99 -22.17
CA HIS A 2 13.22 12.37 -21.67
C HIS A 2 13.69 12.39 -20.18
N PRO A 3 14.54 13.36 -19.76
CA PRO A 3 15.17 13.41 -18.43
C PRO A 3 14.21 13.21 -17.26
N PHE A 4 13.01 13.77 -17.36
CA PHE A 4 11.92 13.54 -16.41
C PHE A 4 11.58 12.05 -16.20
N HIS A 5 11.55 11.24 -17.25
CA HIS A 5 11.27 9.80 -17.13
C HIS A 5 12.41 9.07 -16.40
N VAL A 6 13.65 9.52 -16.58
CA VAL A 6 14.80 8.96 -15.85
C VAL A 6 14.64 9.25 -14.36
N LEU A 7 14.27 10.48 -13.97
CA LEU A 7 13.99 10.81 -12.56
C LEU A 7 12.85 9.97 -11.97
N LEU A 8 11.75 9.77 -12.73
CA LEU A 8 10.66 8.91 -12.29
C LEU A 8 11.10 7.46 -12.09
N LEU A 9 11.91 6.91 -12.99
CA LEU A 9 12.45 5.56 -12.86
C LEU A 9 13.38 5.42 -11.66
N VAL A 10 14.25 6.40 -11.44
CA VAL A 10 15.14 6.44 -10.27
C VAL A 10 14.31 6.51 -8.98
N PHE A 11 13.31 7.38 -8.91
CA PHE A 11 12.41 7.46 -7.76
C PHE A 11 11.65 6.15 -7.52
N ALA A 12 11.10 5.55 -8.57
CA ALA A 12 10.40 4.26 -8.47
C ALA A 12 11.33 3.14 -7.98
N LEU A 13 12.59 3.12 -8.44
CA LEU A 13 13.60 2.17 -7.97
C LEU A 13 13.91 2.39 -6.49
N PHE A 14 14.11 3.64 -6.06
CA PHE A 14 14.32 3.96 -4.64
C PHE A 14 13.12 3.55 -3.78
N ALA A 15 11.89 3.82 -4.23
CA ALA A 15 10.68 3.40 -3.53
C ALA A 15 10.60 1.86 -3.44
N LEU A 16 10.93 1.12 -4.50
CA LEU A 16 10.95 -0.33 -4.47
C LEU A 16 11.99 -0.88 -3.48
N VAL A 17 13.20 -0.31 -3.46
CA VAL A 17 14.25 -0.67 -2.52
C VAL A 17 13.81 -0.38 -1.09
N ALA A 18 13.28 0.82 -0.82
CA ALA A 18 12.77 1.20 0.49
C ALA A 18 11.64 0.27 0.97
N PHE A 19 10.72 -0.12 0.08
CA PHE A 19 9.68 -1.09 0.39
C PHE A 19 10.27 -2.45 0.74
N ALA A 20 11.25 -2.93 -0.04
CA ALA A 20 11.92 -4.21 0.23
C ALA A 20 12.66 -4.21 1.57
N PHE A 21 13.24 -3.07 1.99
CA PHE A 21 13.82 -2.90 3.32
C PHE A 21 12.75 -2.91 4.41
N MET A 22 11.65 -2.16 4.23
CA MET A 22 10.53 -2.14 5.18
C MET A 22 9.93 -3.54 5.37
N ILE A 23 9.75 -4.33 4.30
CA ILE A 23 9.28 -5.72 4.38
C ILE A 23 10.25 -6.59 5.18
N ARG A 24 11.56 -6.44 4.94
CA ARG A 24 12.59 -7.20 5.67
C ARG A 24 12.62 -6.85 7.15
N TRP A 25 12.50 -5.56 7.47
CA TRP A 25 12.42 -5.07 8.84
C TRP A 25 11.16 -5.58 9.54
N GLU A 26 9.99 -5.46 8.91
CA GLU A 26 8.73 -6.00 9.45
C GLU A 26 8.86 -7.51 9.71
N ARG A 27 9.41 -8.26 8.75
CA ARG A 27 9.65 -9.71 8.92
C ARG A 27 10.56 -10.02 10.11
N SER A 28 11.64 -9.26 10.32
CA SER A 28 12.58 -9.53 11.41
C SER A 28 11.89 -9.41 12.77
N GLN A 29 11.04 -8.39 12.95
CA GLN A 29 10.25 -8.18 14.17
C GLN A 29 9.36 -9.38 14.51
N PHE A 30 8.77 -10.05 13.50
CA PHE A 30 7.96 -11.25 13.71
C PHE A 30 8.81 -12.51 13.91
N ILE A 31 10.00 -12.61 13.29
CA ILE A 31 10.93 -13.73 13.53
C ILE A 31 11.43 -13.70 14.97
N GLU A 32 11.82 -12.53 15.48
CA GLU A 32 12.28 -12.34 16.87
C GLU A 32 11.23 -12.79 17.90
N ARG A 33 9.94 -12.75 17.52
CA ARG A 33 8.80 -13.20 18.34
C ARG A 33 8.38 -14.65 18.09
N GLY A 34 9.12 -15.41 17.28
CA GLY A 34 8.77 -16.79 16.91
C GLY A 34 7.57 -16.91 15.97
N LYS A 35 7.14 -15.82 15.32
CA LYS A 35 5.93 -15.72 14.48
C LYS A 35 6.21 -15.47 13.00
N GLY A 36 7.44 -15.70 12.53
CA GLY A 36 7.85 -15.42 11.15
C GLY A 36 7.03 -16.14 10.07
N HIS A 37 6.63 -17.39 10.31
CA HIS A 37 5.77 -18.15 9.38
C HIS A 37 4.33 -17.61 9.36
N CYS A 38 3.80 -17.19 10.52
CA CYS A 38 2.49 -16.56 10.64
C CYS A 38 2.44 -15.23 9.88
N TRP A 39 3.45 -14.38 10.07
CA TRP A 39 3.61 -13.14 9.32
C TRP A 39 3.57 -13.37 7.81
N ARG A 40 4.34 -14.36 7.32
CA ARG A 40 4.41 -14.66 5.88
C ARG A 40 3.04 -15.07 5.32
N ARG A 41 2.29 -15.89 6.04
CA ARG A 41 0.93 -16.31 5.63
C ARG A 41 -0.01 -15.12 5.50
N VAL A 42 -0.05 -14.24 6.51
CA VAL A 42 -0.88 -13.04 6.48
C VAL A 42 -0.43 -12.09 5.35
N ARG A 43 0.88 -11.88 5.17
CA ARG A 43 1.41 -11.01 4.10
C ARG A 43 1.08 -11.51 2.69
N ILE A 44 1.13 -12.82 2.46
CA ILE A 44 0.74 -13.41 1.18
C ILE A 44 -0.77 -13.25 0.95
N SER A 45 -1.57 -13.38 2.02
CA SER A 45 -3.02 -13.17 1.93
C SER A 45 -3.41 -11.72 1.59
N SER A 46 -2.51 -10.74 1.79
CA SER A 46 -2.75 -9.36 1.35
C SER A 46 -3.02 -9.24 -0.16
N ILE A 47 -2.51 -10.17 -0.99
CA ILE A 47 -2.75 -10.16 -2.44
C ILE A 47 -4.22 -10.43 -2.76
N PRO A 48 -4.82 -11.60 -2.41
CA PRO A 48 -6.24 -11.81 -2.65
C PRO A 48 -7.12 -10.81 -1.91
N ILE A 49 -6.76 -10.42 -0.67
CA ILE A 49 -7.51 -9.39 0.06
C ILE A 49 -7.53 -8.06 -0.71
N ALA A 50 -6.40 -7.63 -1.31
CA ALA A 50 -6.36 -6.42 -2.14
C ALA A 50 -7.25 -6.52 -3.37
N ILE A 51 -7.25 -7.68 -4.05
CA ILE A 51 -8.11 -7.92 -5.21
C ILE A 51 -9.59 -7.77 -4.82
N PHE A 52 -10.00 -8.39 -3.71
CA PHE A 52 -11.37 -8.26 -3.22
C PHE A 52 -11.70 -6.83 -2.76
N ALA A 53 -10.77 -6.15 -2.08
CA ALA A 53 -10.95 -4.76 -1.66
C ALA A 53 -11.18 -3.82 -2.85
N VAL A 54 -10.40 -3.99 -3.93
CA VAL A 54 -10.60 -3.25 -5.18
C VAL A 54 -11.94 -3.60 -5.82
N ALA A 55 -12.32 -4.88 -5.85
CA ALA A 55 -13.60 -5.31 -6.41
C ALA A 55 -14.80 -4.69 -5.65
N ILE A 56 -14.73 -4.64 -4.32
CA ILE A 56 -15.74 -4.02 -3.46
C ILE A 56 -15.97 -2.55 -3.84
N ALA A 57 -14.91 -1.79 -4.13
CA ALA A 57 -15.06 -0.39 -4.52
C ALA A 57 -15.48 -0.22 -5.99
N VAL A 58 -14.86 -0.97 -6.90
CA VAL A 58 -14.96 -0.72 -8.34
C VAL A 58 -16.21 -1.33 -8.97
N VAL A 59 -16.59 -2.55 -8.58
CA VAL A 59 -17.72 -3.25 -9.21
C VAL A 59 -19.05 -2.51 -9.00
N PRO A 60 -19.43 -2.08 -7.79
CA PRO A 60 -20.67 -1.33 -7.59
C PRO A 60 -20.64 0.05 -8.27
N THR A 61 -19.48 0.71 -8.25
CA THR A 61 -19.28 2.01 -8.91
C THR A 61 -19.59 1.94 -10.41
N LYS A 62 -19.19 0.86 -11.09
CA LYS A 62 -19.45 0.68 -12.53
C LYS A 62 -20.93 0.53 -12.88
N ALA A 63 -21.79 0.25 -11.90
CA ALA A 63 -23.23 0.17 -12.11
C ALA A 63 -23.93 1.54 -12.06
N VAL A 64 -23.21 2.60 -11.67
CA VAL A 64 -23.75 3.96 -11.50
C VAL A 64 -23.04 4.91 -12.46
N SER A 65 -23.82 5.70 -13.22
CA SER A 65 -23.30 6.62 -14.23
C SER A 65 -23.12 8.04 -13.68
N GLY A 66 -22.26 8.83 -14.31
CA GLY A 66 -22.07 10.24 -13.97
C GLY A 66 -21.38 10.48 -12.62
N MET A 67 -21.64 11.64 -12.01
CA MET A 67 -20.99 12.07 -10.76
C MET A 67 -21.34 11.19 -9.56
N GLU A 68 -22.50 10.54 -9.59
CA GLU A 68 -22.98 9.64 -8.54
C GLU A 68 -22.09 8.40 -8.41
N GLY A 69 -21.54 7.90 -9.52
CA GLY A 69 -20.57 6.80 -9.51
C GLY A 69 -19.33 7.15 -8.69
N LEU A 70 -18.84 8.39 -8.80
CA LEU A 70 -17.70 8.86 -8.01
C LEU A 70 -18.04 8.94 -6.51
N ALA A 71 -19.25 9.39 -6.17
CA ALA A 71 -19.72 9.41 -4.79
C ALA A 71 -19.81 7.99 -4.20
N VAL A 72 -20.34 7.03 -4.96
CA VAL A 72 -20.38 5.61 -4.58
C VAL A 72 -18.96 5.07 -4.37
N PHE A 73 -18.05 5.35 -5.31
CA PHE A 73 -16.65 4.93 -5.21
C PHE A 73 -16.00 5.43 -3.92
N TYR A 74 -16.08 6.73 -3.63
CA TYR A 74 -15.49 7.30 -2.42
C TYR A 74 -16.19 6.81 -1.15
N GLY A 75 -17.51 6.69 -1.16
CA GLY A 75 -18.27 6.12 -0.05
C GLY A 75 -17.75 4.72 0.30
N LEU A 76 -17.62 3.84 -0.69
CA LEU A 76 -17.11 2.48 -0.49
C LEU A 76 -15.63 2.47 -0.10
N LEU A 77 -14.80 3.26 -0.78
CA LEU A 77 -13.36 3.33 -0.57
C LEU A 77 -12.98 3.80 0.83
N PHE A 78 -13.73 4.74 1.42
CA PHE A 78 -13.40 5.30 2.72
C PHE A 78 -14.18 4.68 3.89
N THR A 79 -15.16 3.82 3.63
CA THR A 79 -15.95 3.15 4.70
C THR A 79 -15.83 1.63 4.64
N VAL A 80 -16.35 1.00 3.60
CA VAL A 80 -16.44 -0.47 3.48
C VAL A 80 -15.06 -1.10 3.24
N VAL A 81 -14.25 -0.51 2.35
CA VAL A 81 -12.94 -1.06 2.00
C VAL A 81 -11.99 -1.14 3.20
N PRO A 82 -11.83 -0.11 4.05
CA PRO A 82 -10.99 -0.20 5.25
C PRO A 82 -11.48 -1.27 6.23
N ILE A 83 -12.79 -1.33 6.47
CA ILE A 83 -13.39 -2.35 7.36
C ILE A 83 -13.06 -3.75 6.84
N PHE A 84 -13.27 -3.99 5.54
CA PHE A 84 -12.94 -5.26 4.91
C PHE A 84 -11.43 -5.54 4.95
N TRP A 85 -10.60 -4.56 4.61
CA TRP A 85 -9.15 -4.70 4.54
C TRP A 85 -8.56 -5.14 5.89
N PHE A 86 -8.85 -4.40 6.95
CA PHE A 86 -8.33 -4.73 8.29
C PHE A 86 -9.01 -5.98 8.88
N GLY A 87 -10.32 -6.13 8.66
CA GLY A 87 -11.08 -7.29 9.13
C GLY A 87 -10.56 -8.60 8.51
N ALA A 88 -10.34 -8.64 7.20
CA ALA A 88 -9.83 -9.82 6.51
C ALA A 88 -8.41 -10.19 6.97
N HIS A 89 -7.51 -9.20 7.11
CA HIS A 89 -6.17 -9.46 7.64
C HIS A 89 -6.21 -10.01 9.07
N TRP A 90 -7.10 -9.50 9.92
CA TRP A 90 -7.30 -10.02 11.27
C TRP A 90 -7.85 -11.45 11.27
N LEU A 91 -8.83 -11.76 10.42
CA LEU A 91 -9.37 -13.12 10.31
C LEU A 91 -8.30 -14.13 9.86
N VAL A 92 -7.45 -13.76 8.90
CA VAL A 92 -6.30 -14.59 8.51
C VAL A 92 -5.29 -14.67 9.66
N GLY A 93 -5.00 -13.56 10.35
CA GLY A 93 -4.11 -13.54 11.51
C GLY A 93 -4.61 -14.41 12.67
N LYS A 94 -5.93 -14.56 12.84
CA LYS A 94 -6.52 -15.44 13.85
C LYS A 94 -6.44 -16.93 13.47
N SER A 95 -6.34 -17.26 12.19
CA SER A 95 -6.34 -18.66 11.70
C SER A 95 -4.95 -19.30 11.59
N VAL A 96 -3.87 -18.52 11.77
CA VAL A 96 -2.49 -19.05 11.84
C VAL A 96 -2.18 -19.55 13.27
N SER A 97 -1.13 -20.37 13.40
CA SER A 97 -0.69 -20.91 14.69
C SER A 97 0.81 -20.61 14.92
N PRO A 98 1.19 -19.92 16.02
CA PRO A 98 0.30 -19.29 17.00
C PRO A 98 -0.51 -18.13 16.38
N PRO A 99 -1.71 -17.83 16.90
CA PRO A 99 -2.57 -16.76 16.36
C PRO A 99 -1.92 -15.39 16.56
N LEU A 100 -2.09 -14.51 15.58
CA LEU A 100 -1.70 -13.11 15.68
C LEU A 100 -2.77 -12.31 16.41
N SER A 101 -2.34 -11.32 17.19
CA SER A 101 -3.25 -10.34 17.77
C SER A 101 -3.86 -9.43 16.70
N PHE A 102 -4.92 -8.69 17.06
CA PHE A 102 -5.46 -7.65 16.19
C PHE A 102 -4.40 -6.61 15.84
N GLY A 103 -3.61 -6.14 16.82
CA GLY A 103 -2.54 -5.16 16.58
C GLY A 103 -1.45 -5.67 15.65
N GLU A 104 -1.06 -6.94 15.76
CA GLU A 104 -0.10 -7.57 14.85
C GLU A 104 -0.65 -7.66 13.42
N SER A 105 -1.91 -8.06 13.26
CA SER A 105 -2.56 -8.17 11.95
C SER A 105 -2.78 -6.79 11.32
N ALA A 106 -3.19 -5.81 12.13
CA ALA A 106 -3.37 -4.43 11.71
C ALA A 106 -2.05 -3.76 11.32
N ALA A 107 -0.95 -4.08 11.99
CA ALA A 107 0.38 -3.60 11.60
C ALA A 107 0.77 -4.13 10.20
N ILE A 108 0.54 -5.41 9.93
CA ILE A 108 0.78 -6.02 8.60
C ILE A 108 -0.09 -5.37 7.53
N ALA A 109 -1.39 -5.18 7.83
CA ALA A 109 -2.35 -4.55 6.92
C ALA A 109 -2.05 -3.06 6.67
N GLY A 110 -1.59 -2.35 7.70
CA GLY A 110 -1.36 -0.90 7.67
C GLY A 110 -0.02 -0.50 7.07
N SER A 111 1.03 -1.31 7.22
CA SER A 111 2.37 -0.96 6.72
C SER A 111 2.44 -0.65 5.21
N PRO A 112 1.78 -1.37 4.28
CA PRO A 112 1.78 -0.99 2.87
C PRO A 112 1.00 0.31 2.60
N ILE A 113 -0.07 0.58 3.36
CA ILE A 113 -0.85 1.83 3.23
C ILE A 113 0.02 3.02 3.67
N LEU A 114 0.64 2.93 4.85
CA LEU A 114 1.53 3.96 5.37
C LEU A 114 2.72 4.19 4.45
N PHE A 115 3.31 3.12 3.92
CA PHE A 115 4.38 3.22 2.93
C PHE A 115 3.91 3.94 1.66
N GLY A 116 2.75 3.58 1.11
CA GLY A 116 2.18 4.24 -0.06
C GLY A 116 1.93 5.72 0.16
N LEU A 117 1.37 6.10 1.32
CA LEU A 117 1.18 7.50 1.71
C LEU A 117 2.51 8.26 1.82
N ALA A 118 3.52 7.65 2.45
CA ALA A 118 4.86 8.24 2.57
C ALA A 118 5.51 8.46 1.20
N VAL A 119 5.41 7.49 0.29
CA VAL A 119 5.92 7.62 -1.08
C VAL A 119 5.16 8.71 -1.85
N ALA A 120 3.84 8.74 -1.77
CA ALA A 120 3.02 9.76 -2.44
C ALA A 120 3.36 11.17 -1.95
N TYR A 121 3.47 11.35 -0.64
CA TYR A 121 3.88 12.61 -0.03
C TYR A 121 5.30 13.01 -0.46
N THR A 122 6.25 12.06 -0.44
CA THR A 122 7.64 12.32 -0.86
C THR A 122 7.70 12.72 -2.32
N ALA A 123 6.97 12.05 -3.21
CA ALA A 123 6.89 12.40 -4.62
C ALA A 123 6.36 13.83 -4.81
N HIS A 124 5.30 14.19 -4.08
CA HIS A 124 4.73 15.53 -4.10
C HIS A 124 5.73 16.58 -3.60
N ALA A 125 6.39 16.34 -2.47
CA ALA A 125 7.37 17.25 -1.88
C ALA A 125 8.61 17.44 -2.79
N LEU A 126 9.05 16.38 -3.47
CA LEU A 126 10.20 16.42 -4.38
C LEU A 126 9.85 16.95 -5.77
N GLN A 127 8.57 17.15 -6.10
CA GLN A 127 8.15 17.61 -7.42
C GLN A 127 8.82 18.94 -7.79
N THR A 128 8.64 19.99 -6.98
CA THR A 128 9.22 21.32 -7.25
C THR A 128 10.76 21.30 -7.32
N PRO A 129 11.49 20.71 -6.35
CA PRO A 129 12.94 20.55 -6.45
C PRO A 129 13.40 19.83 -7.72
N ALA A 130 12.70 18.76 -8.13
CA ALA A 130 13.02 18.00 -9.33
C ALA A 130 12.87 18.86 -10.61
N TRP A 131 11.81 19.66 -10.72
CA TRP A 131 11.63 20.58 -11.84
C TRP A 131 12.72 21.64 -11.90
N LEU A 132 13.08 22.25 -10.76
CA LEU A 132 14.14 23.25 -10.68
C LEU A 132 15.51 22.66 -11.06
N PHE A 133 15.80 21.44 -10.60
CA PHE A 133 17.04 20.73 -10.92
C PHE A 133 17.15 20.45 -12.42
N LEU A 134 16.09 19.93 -13.04
CA LEU A 134 16.05 19.70 -14.49
C LEU A 134 16.23 20.99 -15.29
N LYS A 135 15.59 22.09 -14.85
CA LYS A 135 15.74 23.41 -15.49
C LYS A 135 17.18 23.92 -15.40
N TYR A 136 17.83 23.77 -14.24
CA TYR A 136 19.22 24.15 -14.04
C TYR A 136 20.19 23.37 -14.95
N LEU A 137 19.87 22.10 -15.23
CA LEU A 137 20.64 21.27 -16.15
C LEU A 137 20.35 21.54 -17.64
N GLY A 138 19.45 22.46 -17.98
CA GLY A 138 19.04 22.73 -19.37
C GLY A 138 18.26 21.57 -20.00
N LEU A 139 17.62 20.75 -19.17
CA LEU A 139 16.88 19.55 -19.57
C LEU A 139 15.36 19.75 -19.65
N LEU A 140 14.91 21.01 -19.48
CA LEU A 140 13.54 21.50 -19.57
C LEU A 140 13.48 22.78 -20.40
#